data_AF-A0A0E0NYW6-F1
#
_entry.id   AF-A0A0E0NYW6-F1
#
_cell.length_a   1.000
_cell.length_b   1.000
_cell.length_c   1.000
_cell.angle_alpha   90.00
_cell.angle_beta   90.00
_cell.angle_gamma   90.00
#
_symmetry.space_group_name_H-M   'P 1'
#
loop_
_entity.id
_entity.type
_entity.pdbx_description
1 polymer ?
#
loop_
_entity_poly.entity_id
_entity_poly.type
_entity_poly.pdbx_seq_one_letter_code
_entity_poly.pdbx_strand_id
1 'polypeptide(L)'
;MEGACLRLVVNPQQPTTLLAVFLLLLVAAAVAPPHVLAADHVVGGSIWSIPPRPGLYRAWADNRTFVAGDNLVFRFETGMYNVVQVGRREFDDCTADDPYRDWTDGPAVVTLGSAAVRYFICTVGNYCSLGVKVYVASQNAP
;
A
#
# COMPACT_ATOMS: atom_id res chain seq x y z
N MET A 1 -3.52 -27.27 74.56
CA MET A 1 -3.33 -25.88 74.07
C MET A 1 -2.09 -25.94 73.19
N GLU A 2 -2.29 -26.37 71.94
CA GLU A 2 -2.29 -25.54 70.73
C GLU A 2 -0.89 -25.16 70.27
N GLY A 3 -0.56 -25.54 69.02
CA GLY A 3 0.73 -25.27 68.41
C GLY A 3 0.97 -26.03 67.10
N ALA A 4 0.01 -26.02 66.17
CA ALA A 4 0.23 -26.49 64.81
C ALA A 4 0.94 -25.38 64.01
N CYS A 5 2.26 -25.48 63.90
CA CYS A 5 3.07 -24.58 63.08
C CYS A 5 2.86 -24.93 61.59
N LEU A 6 2.41 -23.92 60.83
CA LEU A 6 2.21 -23.91 59.39
C LEU A 6 3.50 -24.36 58.68
N ARG A 7 3.50 -25.51 58.01
CA ARG A 7 4.50 -25.80 56.97
C ARG A 7 3.93 -25.41 55.62
N LEU A 8 4.25 -24.19 55.19
CA LEU A 8 4.20 -23.80 53.79
C LEU A 8 5.02 -24.82 53.00
N VAL A 9 4.35 -25.64 52.20
CA VAL A 9 5.01 -26.39 51.13
C VAL A 9 5.39 -25.36 50.07
N VAL A 10 6.52 -24.68 50.28
CA VAL A 10 7.25 -24.05 49.18
C VAL A 10 7.83 -25.22 48.40
N ASN A 11 7.09 -25.65 47.37
CA ASN A 11 7.54 -26.71 46.47
C ASN A 11 8.78 -26.21 45.69
N PRO A 12 9.98 -26.76 45.92
CA PRO A 12 11.22 -26.22 45.39
C PRO A 12 11.63 -26.89 44.07
N GLN A 13 10.68 -27.20 43.18
CA GLN A 13 10.93 -27.81 41.85
C GLN A 13 10.20 -26.92 40.83
N GLN A 14 10.81 -26.21 39.88
CA GLN A 14 11.78 -26.72 38.91
C GLN A 14 12.40 -25.55 38.09
N PRO A 15 13.73 -25.50 37.87
CA PRO A 15 14.37 -24.54 36.95
C PRO A 15 13.99 -24.75 35.46
N THR A 16 13.28 -25.83 35.13
CA THR A 16 12.78 -26.13 33.77
C THR A 16 11.61 -25.25 33.33
N THR A 17 10.86 -24.63 34.24
CA THR A 17 9.71 -23.78 33.87
C THR A 17 10.16 -22.46 33.22
N LEU A 18 11.23 -21.84 33.72
CA LEU A 18 11.79 -20.62 33.14
C LEU A 18 12.35 -20.86 31.74
N LEU A 19 13.05 -21.97 31.53
CA LEU A 19 13.56 -22.39 30.21
C LEU A 19 12.41 -22.68 29.24
N ALA A 20 11.36 -23.38 29.69
CA ALA A 20 10.20 -23.68 28.86
C ALA A 20 9.41 -22.42 28.49
N VAL A 21 9.23 -21.47 29.42
CA VAL A 21 8.59 -20.18 29.16
C VAL A 21 9.43 -19.33 28.21
N PHE A 22 10.75 -19.31 28.39
CA PHE A 22 11.67 -18.60 27.48
C PHE A 22 11.65 -19.20 26.07
N LEU A 23 11.64 -20.53 25.94
CA LEU A 23 11.48 -21.22 24.66
C LEU A 23 10.12 -20.93 24.01
N LEU A 24 9.03 -20.92 24.78
CA LEU A 24 7.69 -20.55 24.27
C LEU A 24 7.62 -19.10 23.77
N LEU A 25 8.26 -18.15 24.48
CA LEU A 25 8.33 -16.76 24.06
C LEU A 25 9.18 -16.58 22.80
N LEU A 26 10.30 -17.31 22.67
CA LEU A 26 11.13 -17.33 21.46
C LEU A 26 10.36 -17.88 20.26
N VAL A 27 9.59 -18.96 20.45
CA VAL A 27 8.74 -19.51 19.40
C VAL A 27 7.65 -18.50 19.01
N ALA A 28 6.95 -17.88 19.96
CA ALA A 28 5.91 -16.89 19.68
C ALA A 28 6.43 -15.67 18.90
N ALA A 29 7.64 -15.18 19.21
CA ALA A 29 8.28 -14.10 18.46
C ALA A 29 8.66 -14.52 17.02
N ALA A 30 8.98 -15.80 16.80
CA ALA A 30 9.29 -16.34 15.47
C ALA A 30 8.04 -16.57 14.60
N VAL A 31 6.83 -16.65 15.18
CA VAL A 31 5.56 -16.78 14.44
C VAL A 31 4.81 -15.46 14.31
N ALA A 32 5.45 -14.32 14.62
CA ALA A 32 4.82 -13.03 14.37
C ALA A 32 4.54 -12.88 12.86
N PRO A 33 3.28 -12.62 12.44
CA PRO A 33 2.99 -12.40 11.03
C PRO A 33 3.82 -11.20 10.55
N PRO A 34 4.34 -11.24 9.30
CA PRO A 34 5.07 -10.11 8.75
C PRO A 34 4.17 -8.87 8.81
N HIS A 35 4.69 -7.79 9.40
CA HIS A 35 4.05 -6.49 9.35
C HIS A 35 4.12 -6.01 7.90
N VAL A 36 2.99 -6.10 7.18
CA VAL A 36 2.87 -5.51 5.85
C VAL A 36 2.69 -4.01 6.05
N LEU A 37 3.80 -3.27 5.99
CA LEU A 37 3.74 -1.81 5.93
C LEU A 37 3.20 -1.42 4.55
N ALA A 38 2.21 -0.52 4.53
CA ALA A 38 1.71 0.09 3.30
C ALA A 38 2.88 0.73 2.52
N ALA A 39 3.05 0.35 1.25
CA ALA A 39 4.13 0.86 0.42
C ALA A 39 3.70 2.11 -0.37
N ASP A 40 4.59 3.10 -0.45
CA ASP A 40 4.40 4.28 -1.28
C ASP A 40 5.05 4.07 -2.66
N HIS A 41 4.22 4.04 -3.70
CA HIS A 41 4.65 3.87 -5.09
C HIS A 41 4.63 5.22 -5.82
N VAL A 42 5.81 5.81 -6.01
CA VAL A 42 5.93 7.03 -6.83
C VAL A 42 5.67 6.69 -8.30
N VAL A 43 4.58 7.23 -8.85
CA VAL A 43 4.08 6.91 -10.19
C VAL A 43 5.09 7.31 -11.26
N GLY A 44 5.40 6.39 -12.17
CA GLY A 44 6.46 6.56 -13.19
C GLY A 44 7.89 6.57 -12.63
N GLY A 45 8.08 6.45 -11.31
CA GLY A 45 9.37 6.59 -10.64
C GLY A 45 9.94 8.01 -10.68
N SER A 46 9.12 8.99 -11.06
CA SER A 46 9.52 10.38 -11.28
C SER A 46 8.30 11.31 -11.13
N ILE A 47 8.34 12.46 -11.79
CA ILE A 47 7.23 13.42 -11.87
C ILE A 47 6.15 12.86 -12.81
N TRP A 48 4.89 13.02 -12.42
CA TRP A 48 3.70 12.80 -13.24
C TRP A 48 3.59 13.91 -14.27
N SER A 49 4.20 13.67 -15.43
CA SER A 49 4.26 14.59 -16.58
C SER A 49 4.20 13.84 -17.91
N ILE A 50 4.20 14.58 -19.03
CA ILE A 50 4.32 13.98 -20.37
C ILE A 50 5.57 13.09 -20.40
N PRO A 51 5.43 11.77 -20.64
CA PRO A 51 6.55 10.87 -20.53
C PRO A 51 7.52 11.07 -21.71
N PRO A 52 8.84 10.96 -21.50
CA PRO A 52 9.84 11.10 -22.57
C PRO A 52 9.75 10.00 -23.64
N ARG A 53 9.05 8.89 -23.35
CA ARG A 53 8.83 7.77 -24.27
C ARG A 53 7.41 7.22 -24.08
N PRO A 54 6.73 6.81 -25.17
CA PRO A 54 5.44 6.15 -25.08
C PRO A 54 5.48 4.92 -24.16
N GLY A 55 4.42 4.71 -23.39
CA GLY A 55 4.27 3.51 -22.55
C GLY A 55 5.05 3.50 -21.24
N LEU A 56 5.75 4.59 -20.87
CA LEU A 56 6.53 4.66 -19.62
C LEU A 56 5.72 4.25 -18.39
N TYR A 57 4.53 4.82 -18.20
CA TYR A 57 3.72 4.53 -17.01
C TYR A 57 3.18 3.10 -17.00
N ARG A 58 2.86 2.54 -18.17
CA ARG A 58 2.47 1.13 -18.27
C ARG A 58 3.63 0.22 -17.88
N ALA A 59 4.81 0.44 -18.45
CA ALA A 59 6.01 -0.34 -18.11
C ALA A 59 6.40 -0.19 -16.63
N TRP A 60 6.20 1.00 -16.05
CA TRP A 60 6.37 1.23 -14.62
C TRP A 60 5.40 0.41 -13.76
N ALA A 61 4.12 0.39 -14.14
CA ALA A 61 3.09 -0.37 -13.42
C ALA A 61 3.27 -1.89 -13.57
N ASP A 62 3.63 -2.37 -14.76
CA ASP A 62 3.83 -3.79 -15.06
C ASP A 62 5.02 -4.39 -14.28
N ASN A 63 5.96 -3.57 -13.83
CA ASN A 63 7.13 -3.99 -13.04
C ASN A 63 6.92 -3.81 -11.53
N ARG A 64 5.67 -3.86 -11.06
CA ARG A 64 5.28 -3.67 -9.65
C ARG A 64 4.15 -4.59 -9.24
N THR A 65 4.16 -4.94 -7.97
CA THR A 65 3.03 -5.57 -7.29
C THR A 65 2.42 -4.53 -6.37
N PHE A 66 1.11 -4.34 -6.49
CA PHE A 66 0.35 -3.44 -5.63
C PHE A 66 -0.58 -4.25 -4.74
N VAL A 67 -0.58 -3.97 -3.45
CA VAL A 67 -1.48 -4.63 -2.49
C VAL A 67 -2.43 -3.64 -1.85
N ALA A 68 -3.55 -4.12 -1.34
CA ALA A 68 -4.47 -3.29 -0.58
C ALA A 68 -3.75 -2.68 0.63
N GLY A 69 -3.91 -1.38 0.83
CA GLY A 69 -3.18 -0.58 1.82
C GLY A 69 -2.06 0.28 1.21
N ASP A 70 -1.49 -0.11 0.06
CA ASP A 70 -0.46 0.68 -0.63
C ASP A 70 -0.98 2.04 -1.10
N ASN A 71 -0.06 2.98 -1.32
CA ASN A 71 -0.36 4.30 -1.87
C ASN A 71 0.28 4.49 -3.25
N LEU A 72 -0.44 5.10 -4.17
CA LEU A 72 0.13 5.73 -5.36
C LEU A 72 0.44 7.19 -5.07
N VAL A 73 1.68 7.60 -5.31
CA VAL A 73 2.12 8.99 -5.10
C VAL A 73 2.36 9.64 -6.46
N PHE A 74 1.47 10.55 -6.84
CA PHE A 74 1.55 11.34 -8.06
C PHE A 74 2.21 12.68 -7.75
N ARG A 75 3.44 12.88 -8.21
CA ARG A 75 4.18 14.13 -8.01
C ARG A 75 4.00 15.02 -9.22
N PHE A 76 3.36 16.17 -9.06
CA PHE A 76 3.19 17.14 -10.14
C PHE A 76 3.08 18.56 -9.58
N GLU A 77 3.28 19.53 -10.46
CA GLU A 77 3.06 20.94 -10.15
C GLU A 77 1.57 21.28 -10.28
N THR A 78 0.97 21.82 -9.22
CA THR A 78 -0.43 22.28 -9.21
C THR A 78 -0.68 23.26 -10.35
N GLY A 79 -1.77 23.05 -11.09
CA GLY A 79 -2.14 23.88 -12.25
C GLY A 79 -1.49 23.45 -13.57
N MET A 80 -0.41 22.66 -13.54
CA MET A 80 0.23 22.11 -14.76
C MET A 80 -0.26 20.71 -15.09
N TYR A 81 -0.58 19.92 -14.08
CA TYR A 81 -1.15 18.58 -14.21
C TYR A 81 -2.21 18.36 -13.14
N ASN A 82 -3.00 17.32 -13.33
CA ASN A 82 -3.90 16.77 -12.33
C ASN A 82 -3.89 15.24 -12.42
N VAL A 83 -4.61 14.62 -11.49
CA VAL A 83 -4.90 13.19 -11.51
C VAL A 83 -6.41 13.03 -11.45
N VAL A 84 -6.97 12.27 -12.37
CA VAL A 84 -8.40 11.94 -12.37
C VAL A 84 -8.54 10.44 -12.45
N GLN A 85 -9.22 9.86 -11.46
CA GLN A 85 -9.61 8.45 -11.48
C GLN A 85 -10.87 8.29 -12.34
N VAL A 86 -10.81 7.41 -13.31
CA VAL A 86 -11.87 7.23 -14.31
C VAL A 86 -12.19 5.75 -14.55
N GLY A 87 -13.24 5.47 -15.33
CA GLY A 87 -13.54 4.15 -15.86
C GLY A 87 -12.58 3.72 -16.98
N ARG A 88 -12.65 2.45 -17.38
CA ARG A 88 -11.82 1.92 -18.47
C ARG A 88 -12.09 2.65 -19.80
N ARG A 89 -13.36 2.93 -20.12
CA ARG A 89 -13.75 3.60 -21.37
C ARG A 89 -13.13 5.00 -21.44
N GLU A 90 -13.36 5.81 -20.42
CA GLU A 90 -12.77 7.14 -20.27
C GLU A 90 -11.25 7.11 -20.32
N PHE A 91 -10.63 6.11 -19.69
CA PHE A 91 -9.19 5.92 -19.77
C PHE A 91 -8.74 5.72 -21.21
N ASP A 92 -9.34 4.78 -21.94
CA ASP A 92 -8.98 4.44 -23.32
C ASP A 92 -9.20 5.64 -24.28
N ASP A 93 -10.31 6.35 -24.11
CA ASP A 93 -10.70 7.50 -24.93
C ASP A 93 -10.04 8.82 -24.48
N CYS A 94 -9.35 8.82 -23.34
CA CYS A 94 -8.79 10.02 -22.70
C CYS A 94 -9.84 11.11 -22.39
N THR A 95 -11.01 10.71 -21.91
CA THR A 95 -12.07 11.60 -21.43
C THR A 95 -12.24 11.50 -19.91
N ALA A 96 -13.04 12.38 -19.33
CA ALA A 96 -13.40 12.35 -17.92
C ALA A 96 -14.87 12.77 -17.75
N ASP A 97 -15.74 12.17 -18.57
CA ASP A 97 -17.17 12.53 -18.61
C ASP A 97 -17.89 12.16 -17.30
N ASP A 98 -17.47 11.06 -16.66
CA ASP A 98 -17.97 10.57 -15.37
C ASP A 98 -16.79 10.12 -14.48
N PRO A 99 -16.05 11.08 -13.88
CA PRO A 99 -14.89 10.76 -13.07
C PRO A 99 -15.31 10.24 -11.69
N TYR A 100 -14.59 9.23 -11.18
CA TYR A 100 -14.80 8.76 -9.81
C TYR A 100 -14.29 9.76 -8.77
N ARG A 101 -13.14 10.38 -9.06
CA ARG A 101 -12.48 11.35 -8.20
C ARG A 101 -11.38 12.09 -8.96
N ASP A 102 -11.12 13.32 -8.56
CA ASP A 102 -10.02 14.13 -9.05
C ASP A 102 -9.13 14.68 -7.92
N TRP A 103 -7.88 14.95 -8.27
CA TRP A 103 -6.89 15.62 -7.44
C TRP A 103 -6.20 16.68 -8.30
N THR A 104 -6.48 17.95 -8.01
CA THR A 104 -5.94 19.11 -8.73
C THR A 104 -4.67 19.66 -8.09
N ASP A 105 -4.42 19.33 -6.82
CA ASP A 105 -3.23 19.76 -6.08
C ASP A 105 -2.20 18.65 -5.97
N GLY A 106 -0.94 19.00 -6.23
CA GLY A 106 0.20 18.10 -6.15
C GLY A 106 1.02 18.26 -4.87
N PRO A 107 1.69 17.19 -4.38
CA PRO A 107 1.54 15.81 -4.82
C PRO A 107 0.22 15.19 -4.36
N ALA A 108 -0.41 14.39 -5.22
CA ALA A 108 -1.61 13.64 -4.86
C ALA A 108 -1.23 12.23 -4.35
N VAL A 109 -1.89 11.80 -3.28
CA VAL A 109 -1.72 10.45 -2.70
C VAL A 109 -3.04 9.69 -2.81
N VAL A 110 -2.98 8.52 -3.42
CA VAL A 110 -4.15 7.64 -3.63
C VAL A 110 -3.92 6.29 -2.97
N THR A 111 -4.65 6.02 -1.89
CA THR A 111 -4.60 4.72 -1.20
C THR A 111 -5.40 3.65 -1.95
N LEU A 112 -4.81 2.49 -2.14
CA LEU A 112 -5.42 1.33 -2.79
C LEU A 112 -6.20 0.52 -1.74
N GLY A 113 -7.50 0.76 -1.60
CA GLY A 113 -8.29 0.18 -0.51
C GLY A 113 -8.63 -1.32 -0.64
N SER A 114 -8.62 -1.87 -1.85
CA SER A 114 -9.04 -3.25 -2.11
C SER A 114 -8.50 -3.74 -3.46
N ALA A 115 -8.53 -5.07 -3.67
CA ALA A 115 -8.24 -5.66 -4.97
C ALA A 115 -9.15 -5.10 -6.06
N ALA A 116 -8.55 -4.36 -6.99
CA ALA A 116 -9.23 -3.79 -8.14
C ALA A 116 -8.21 -3.31 -9.18
N VAL A 117 -8.69 -3.15 -10.42
CA VAL A 117 -7.99 -2.36 -11.44
C VAL A 117 -8.51 -0.92 -11.36
N ARG A 118 -7.58 0.03 -11.21
CA ARG A 118 -7.90 1.47 -11.15
C ARG A 118 -7.18 2.19 -12.28
N TYR A 119 -7.89 3.14 -12.91
CA TYR A 119 -7.41 3.90 -14.06
C TYR A 119 -7.27 5.36 -13.68
N PHE A 120 -6.15 5.97 -14.04
CA PHE A 120 -5.83 7.35 -13.74
C PHE A 120 -5.31 8.05 -14.99
N ILE A 121 -5.78 9.28 -15.22
CA ILE A 121 -5.39 10.13 -16.35
C ILE A 121 -5.07 11.55 -15.87
N CYS A 122 -4.36 12.31 -16.69
CA CYS A 122 -4.32 13.77 -16.61
C CYS A 122 -5.27 14.36 -17.67
N THR A 123 -6.16 15.25 -17.26
CA THR A 123 -7.16 15.88 -18.17
C THR A 123 -6.73 17.27 -18.65
N VAL A 124 -5.50 17.70 -18.35
CA VAL A 124 -4.95 18.96 -18.85
C VAL A 124 -4.63 18.83 -20.33
N GLY A 125 -5.30 19.63 -21.17
CA GLY A 125 -5.08 19.67 -22.61
C GLY A 125 -5.21 18.29 -23.27
N ASN A 126 -4.19 17.87 -24.02
CA ASN A 126 -4.11 16.55 -24.66
C ASN A 126 -3.12 15.61 -23.94
N TYR A 127 -2.78 15.86 -22.67
CA TYR A 127 -1.68 15.17 -21.99
C TYR A 127 -1.97 13.67 -21.79
N CYS A 128 -3.22 13.28 -21.53
CA CYS A 128 -3.59 11.86 -21.51
C CYS A 128 -3.23 11.15 -22.82
N SER A 129 -3.56 11.75 -23.97
CA SER A 129 -3.27 11.19 -25.29
C SER A 129 -1.77 11.18 -25.61
N LEU A 130 -0.99 12.08 -25.01
CA LEU A 130 0.48 12.06 -25.02
C LEU A 130 1.09 11.05 -24.05
N GLY A 131 0.26 10.31 -23.31
CA GLY A 131 0.67 9.19 -22.47
C GLY A 131 0.67 9.49 -20.98
N VAL A 132 0.14 10.61 -20.51
CA VAL A 132 -0.03 10.90 -19.06
C VAL A 132 -1.24 10.16 -18.51
N LYS A 133 -1.12 8.84 -18.48
CA LYS A 133 -2.16 7.90 -18.05
C LYS A 133 -1.52 6.62 -17.51
N VAL A 134 -2.11 6.05 -16.47
CA VAL A 134 -1.68 4.78 -15.87
C VAL A 134 -2.89 3.98 -15.39
N TYR A 135 -2.83 2.66 -15.51
CA TYR A 135 -3.71 1.78 -14.75
C TYR A 135 -2.86 0.92 -13.83
N VAL A 136 -3.40 0.59 -12.66
CA VAL A 136 -2.76 -0.33 -11.72
C VAL A 136 -3.73 -1.44 -11.35
N ALA A 137 -3.23 -2.66 -11.27
CA ALA A 137 -3.96 -3.79 -10.72
C ALA A 137 -3.44 -4.05 -9.32
N SER A 138 -4.34 -3.98 -8.33
CA SER A 138 -4.03 -4.29 -6.94
C SER A 138 -4.67 -5.59 -6.53
N GLN A 139 -4.00 -6.33 -5.66
CA GLN A 139 -4.52 -7.53 -5.01
C GLN A 139 -4.84 -7.24 -3.54
N ASN A 140 -5.56 -8.13 -2.88
CA ASN A 140 -5.79 -7.99 -1.44
C ASN A 140 -4.46 -8.14 -0.71
N ALA A 141 -4.34 -7.48 0.45
CA ALA A 141 -3.23 -7.74 1.35
C ALA A 141 -3.26 -9.24 1.74
N PRO A 142 -2.09 -9.91 1.78
CA PRO A 142 -1.99 -11.31 2.20
C PRO A 142 -2.42 -11.52 3.65
#